data_AF-A0A3M1F1L4-F1
#
_entry.id   AF-A0A3M1F1L4-F1
#
_cell.length_a   1.000
_cell.length_b   1.000
_cell.length_c   1.000
_cell.angle_alpha   90.00
_cell.angle_beta   90.00
_cell.angle_gamma   90.00
#
_symmetry.space_group_name_H-M   'P 1'
#
loop_
_entity.id
_entity.type
_entity.pdbx_description
1 polymer ?
#
loop_
_entity_poly.entity_id
_entity_poly.type
_entity_poly.pdbx_seq_one_letter_code
_entity_poly.pdbx_strand_id
1 'polypeptide(L)'
;MPWQPLLLSLQVATLATLLTGIAGLALALWLAKADFPGKSVLDMLISLPMVLPPSVVGYYLLVLLGRSGPFYPLGLRIVFTWPAAVIASSVVALPLMVQSSRAAIASVDPLLERAAGTLGAPPWRVLLDVT
;
A
#
# COMPACT_ATOMS: atom_id res chain seq x y z
N MET A 1 -15.90 -4.03 -31.34
CA MET A 1 -15.58 -4.84 -30.14
C MET A 1 -15.30 -3.87 -29.00
N PRO A 2 -16.09 -3.83 -27.93
CA PRO A 2 -15.88 -2.85 -26.87
C PRO A 2 -14.74 -3.33 -25.96
N TRP A 3 -13.49 -3.19 -26.42
CA TRP A 3 -12.28 -3.47 -25.61
C TRP A 3 -12.01 -2.39 -24.55
N GLN A 4 -12.80 -1.30 -24.57
CA GLN A 4 -12.65 -0.15 -23.67
C GLN A 4 -12.68 -0.53 -22.17
N PRO A 5 -13.57 -1.42 -21.68
CA PRO A 5 -13.56 -1.83 -20.27
C PRO A 5 -12.30 -2.63 -19.90
N LEU A 6 -11.76 -3.41 -20.83
CA LEU A 6 -10.53 -4.17 -20.63
C LEU A 6 -9.33 -3.22 -20.48
N LEU A 7 -9.20 -2.24 -21.38
CA LEU A 7 -8.13 -1.24 -21.33
C LEU A 7 -8.21 -0.38 -20.07
N LEU A 8 -9.40 0.06 -19.68
CA LEU A 8 -9.61 0.80 -18.44
C LEU A 8 -9.26 -0.04 -17.21
N SER A 9 -9.68 -1.30 -17.16
CA SER A 9 -9.34 -2.21 -16.06
C SER A 9 -7.83 -2.42 -15.97
N LEU A 10 -7.14 -2.60 -17.11
CA LEU A 10 -5.69 -2.76 -17.15
C LEU A 10 -4.96 -1.49 -16.69
N GLN A 11 -5.40 -0.31 -17.14
CA GLN A 11 -4.86 0.97 -16.71
C GLN A 11 -5.04 1.19 -15.20
N VAL A 12 -6.23 0.88 -14.67
CA VAL A 12 -6.52 1.02 -13.25
C VAL A 12 -5.68 0.03 -12.43
N ALA A 13 -5.65 -1.24 -12.84
CA ALA A 13 -4.91 -2.29 -12.14
C ALA A 13 -3.40 -2.00 -12.12
N THR A 14 -2.81 -1.60 -13.25
CA THR A 14 -1.37 -1.29 -13.33
C THR A 14 -0.98 -0.14 -12.40
N LEU A 15 -1.73 0.97 -12.42
CA LEU A 15 -1.47 2.11 -11.54
C LEU A 15 -1.73 1.75 -10.08
N ALA A 16 -2.80 1.02 -9.78
CA ALA A 16 -3.09 0.58 -8.42
C ALA A 16 -1.99 -0.32 -7.88
N THR A 17 -1.51 -1.28 -8.67
CA THR A 17 -0.39 -2.17 -8.30
C THR A 17 0.90 -1.40 -8.08
N LEU A 18 1.23 -0.41 -8.92
CA LEU A 18 2.43 0.41 -8.71
C LEU A 18 2.33 1.22 -7.41
N LEU A 19 1.20 1.90 -7.19
CA LEU A 19 0.98 2.69 -5.97
C LEU A 19 1.01 1.81 -4.73
N THR A 20 0.28 0.70 -4.74
CA THR A 20 0.23 -0.24 -3.62
C THR A 20 1.56 -0.93 -3.42
N GLY A 21 2.30 -1.24 -4.49
CA GLY A 21 3.60 -1.86 -4.42
C GLY A 21 4.62 -0.95 -3.74
N ILE A 22 4.73 0.29 -4.18
CA ILE A 22 5.66 1.28 -3.60
C ILE A 22 5.25 1.61 -2.15
N ALA A 23 3.99 1.99 -1.92
CA ALA A 23 3.52 2.39 -0.60
C ALA A 23 3.50 1.20 0.38
N GLY A 24 3.03 0.04 -0.06
CA GLY A 24 2.96 -1.17 0.73
C GLY A 24 4.33 -1.72 1.09
N LEU A 25 5.30 -1.71 0.17
CA LEU A 25 6.68 -2.11 0.46
C LEU A 25 7.34 -1.15 1.45
N ALA A 26 7.19 0.18 1.24
CA ALA A 26 7.74 1.17 2.15
C ALA A 26 7.16 1.03 3.57
N LEU A 27 5.85 0.83 3.68
CA LEU A 27 5.18 0.56 4.95
C LEU A 27 5.66 -0.76 5.56
N ALA A 28 5.76 -1.84 4.78
CA ALA A 28 6.23 -3.13 5.28
C ALA A 28 7.65 -3.06 5.81
N LEU A 29 8.57 -2.39 5.11
CA LEU A 29 9.94 -2.15 5.57
C LEU A 29 9.96 -1.36 6.88
N TRP A 30 9.13 -0.31 6.97
CA TRP A 30 9.05 0.51 8.17
C TRP A 30 8.47 -0.26 9.36
N LEU A 31 7.38 -1.01 9.15
CA LEU A 31 6.77 -1.85 10.19
C LEU A 31 7.67 -3.04 10.57
N ALA A 32 8.46 -3.59 9.65
CA ALA A 32 9.35 -4.70 9.92
C ALA A 32 10.58 -4.27 10.74
N LYS A 33 11.20 -3.14 10.39
CA LYS A 33 12.50 -2.73 10.95
C LYS A 33 12.44 -1.67 12.03
N ALA A 34 11.35 -0.90 12.16
CA ALA A 34 11.21 0.12 13.21
C ALA A 34 10.32 -0.36 14.36
N ASP A 35 10.72 -0.05 15.59
CA ASP A 35 9.89 -0.20 16.80
C ASP A 35 9.53 1.19 17.34
N PHE A 36 8.24 1.50 17.34
CA PHE A 36 7.70 2.77 17.79
C PHE A 36 6.35 2.56 18.50
N PRO A 37 5.98 3.41 19.48
CA PRO A 37 4.82 3.17 20.35
C PRO A 37 3.46 3.14 19.62
N GLY A 38 3.38 3.67 18.39
CA GLY A 38 2.16 3.65 17.56
C GLY A 38 2.05 2.50 16.56
N LYS A 39 3.00 1.55 16.55
CA LYS A 39 3.11 0.49 15.54
C LYS A 39 1.86 -0.38 15.44
N SER A 40 1.30 -0.78 16.59
CA SER A 40 0.08 -1.59 16.65
C SER A 40 -1.13 -0.87 16.05
N VAL A 41 -1.29 0.43 16.33
CA VAL A 41 -2.38 1.24 15.76
C VAL A 41 -2.23 1.36 14.24
N LEU A 42 -1.01 1.56 13.75
CA LEU A 42 -0.76 1.63 12.31
C LEU A 42 -1.05 0.28 11.62
N ASP A 43 -0.66 -0.84 12.23
CA ASP A 43 -0.93 -2.19 11.72
C ASP A 43 -2.45 -2.46 11.65
N MET A 44 -3.21 -2.03 12.67
CA MET A 44 -4.67 -2.08 12.67
C MET A 44 -5.28 -1.21 11.57
N LEU A 45 -4.82 0.03 11.40
CA LEU A 45 -5.32 0.93 10.35
C LEU A 45 -5.07 0.38 8.95
N ILE A 46 -3.89 -0.20 8.70
CA ILE A 46 -3.53 -0.83 7.43
C ILE A 46 -4.42 -2.05 7.17
N SER A 47 -4.69 -2.85 8.20
CA SER A 47 -5.48 -4.09 8.10
C SER A 47 -6.99 -3.86 8.07
N LEU A 48 -7.44 -2.66 8.43
CA LEU A 48 -8.86 -2.30 8.53
C LEU A 48 -9.68 -2.62 7.26
N PRO A 49 -9.22 -2.33 6.03
CA PRO A 49 -9.97 -2.62 4.81
C PRO A 49 -10.24 -4.12 4.60
N MET A 50 -9.39 -4.99 5.17
CA MET A 50 -9.51 -6.44 5.05
C MET A 50 -10.53 -7.03 6.01
N VAL A 51 -10.79 -6.36 7.13
CA VAL A 51 -11.77 -6.77 8.15
C VAL A 51 -13.17 -6.24 7.81
N LEU A 52 -13.25 -5.09 7.15
CA LEU A 52 -14.52 -4.49 6.75
C LEU A 52 -15.11 -5.16 5.50
N PRO A 53 -16.45 -5.27 5.38
CA PRO A 53 -17.07 -5.65 4.12
C PRO A 53 -16.68 -4.68 3.00
N PRO A 54 -16.46 -5.16 1.75
CA PRO A 54 -16.03 -4.31 0.65
C PRO A 54 -16.99 -3.15 0.36
N SER A 55 -18.30 -3.36 0.61
CA SER A 55 -19.31 -2.31 0.49
C SER A 55 -19.11 -1.16 1.49
N VAL A 56 -18.67 -1.46 2.72
CA VAL A 56 -18.40 -0.46 3.77
C VAL A 56 -17.16 0.34 3.42
N VAL A 57 -16.11 -0.32 2.92
CA VAL A 57 -14.90 0.33 2.43
C VAL A 57 -15.24 1.30 1.28
N GLY A 58 -16.04 0.84 0.31
CA GLY A 58 -16.51 1.67 -0.79
C GLY A 58 -17.34 2.87 -0.32
N TYR A 59 -18.22 2.69 0.66
CA TYR A 59 -18.99 3.79 1.26
C TYR A 59 -18.07 4.83 1.93
N TYR A 60 -17.11 4.41 2.75
CA TYR A 60 -16.18 5.35 3.38
C TYR A 60 -15.31 6.08 2.36
N LEU A 61 -14.84 5.40 1.32
CA LEU A 61 -14.13 6.05 0.22
C LEU A 61 -15.01 7.08 -0.50
N LEU A 62 -16.30 6.79 -0.71
CA LEU A 62 -17.23 7.75 -1.30
C LEU A 62 -17.43 8.97 -0.41
N VAL A 63 -17.53 8.79 0.91
CA VAL A 63 -17.64 9.89 1.88
C VAL A 63 -16.36 10.74 1.89
N LEU A 64 -15.19 10.10 1.89
CA LEU A 64 -13.86 10.75 1.90
C LEU A 64 -13.55 11.50 0.61
N LEU A 65 -13.86 10.91 -0.55
CA LEU A 65 -13.57 11.47 -1.88
C LEU A 65 -14.72 12.33 -2.43
N GLY A 66 -15.90 12.25 -1.81
CA GLY A 66 -17.11 12.95 -2.23
C GLY A 66 -17.22 14.38 -1.73
N ARG A 67 -18.41 14.97 -1.91
CA ARG A 67 -18.68 16.39 -1.62
C ARG A 67 -18.51 16.77 -0.15
N SER A 68 -18.73 15.82 0.74
CA SER A 68 -18.57 15.99 2.19
C SER A 68 -17.16 15.65 2.68
N GLY A 69 -16.26 15.27 1.77
CA GLY A 69 -14.92 14.85 2.09
C GLY A 69 -13.96 16.02 2.31
N PRO A 70 -12.88 15.83 3.09
CA PRO A 70 -11.89 16.87 3.35
C PRO A 70 -11.16 17.34 2.08
N PHE A 71 -11.16 16.53 1.02
CA PHE A 71 -10.51 16.84 -0.25
C PHE A 71 -11.39 17.67 -1.21
N TYR A 72 -12.70 17.77 -0.97
CA TYR A 72 -13.61 18.57 -1.79
C TYR A 72 -13.25 20.06 -1.86
N PRO A 73 -12.93 20.77 -0.75
CA PRO A 73 -12.53 22.18 -0.82
C PRO A 73 -11.20 22.41 -1.58
N LEU A 74 -10.39 21.37 -1.77
CA LEU A 74 -9.16 21.43 -2.58
C LEU A 74 -9.44 21.32 -4.10
N GLY A 75 -10.71 21.23 -4.50
CA GLY A 75 -11.11 21.10 -5.91
C GLY A 75 -11.02 19.67 -6.46
N LEU A 76 -10.66 18.69 -5.64
CA LEU A 76 -10.55 17.28 -6.04
C LEU A 76 -11.95 16.67 -6.18
N ARG A 77 -12.48 16.63 -7.41
CA ARG A 77 -13.77 16.02 -7.76
C ARG A 77 -13.56 14.73 -8.54
N ILE A 78 -13.14 13.68 -7.85
CA ILE A 78 -12.75 12.41 -8.48
C ILE A 78 -13.77 11.27 -8.30
N VAL A 79 -14.89 11.47 -7.59
CA VAL A 79 -15.92 10.42 -7.49
C VAL A 79 -16.47 10.05 -8.88
N PHE A 80 -16.66 8.75 -9.13
CA PHE A 80 -17.07 8.19 -10.43
C PHE A 80 -16.08 8.40 -11.57
N THR A 81 -14.79 8.59 -11.27
CA THR A 81 -13.73 8.70 -12.27
C THR A 81 -12.73 7.54 -12.15
N TRP A 82 -11.97 7.26 -13.21
CA TRP A 82 -10.97 6.20 -13.20
C TRP A 82 -9.87 6.38 -12.12
N PRO A 83 -9.42 7.61 -11.74
CA PRO A 83 -8.51 7.78 -10.61
C PRO A 83 -9.11 7.35 -9.27
N ALA A 84 -10.42 7.53 -9.05
CA ALA A 84 -11.05 7.02 -7.84
C ALA A 84 -11.08 5.49 -7.82
N ALA A 85 -11.22 4.84 -8.98
CA ALA A 85 -11.09 3.39 -9.07
C ALA A 85 -9.67 2.93 -8.70
N VAL A 86 -8.63 3.65 -9.14
CA VAL A 86 -7.23 3.39 -8.75
C VAL A 86 -7.08 3.48 -7.24
N ILE A 87 -7.55 4.55 -6.61
CA ILE A 87 -7.47 4.74 -5.15
C ILE A 87 -8.20 3.62 -4.42
N ALA A 88 -9.42 3.28 -4.84
CA ALA A 88 -10.21 2.24 -4.22
C ALA A 88 -9.53 0.87 -4.31
N SER A 89 -9.04 0.49 -5.50
CA SER A 89 -8.28 -0.74 -5.69
C SER A 89 -7.01 -0.75 -4.84
N SER A 90 -6.30 0.38 -4.76
CA SER A 90 -5.08 0.46 -3.94
C SER A 90 -5.36 0.26 -2.46
N VAL A 91 -6.40 0.90 -1.90
CA VAL A 91 -6.77 0.78 -0.48
C VAL A 91 -7.12 -0.65 -0.11
N VAL A 92 -7.82 -1.37 -0.98
CA VAL A 92 -8.17 -2.79 -0.75
C VAL A 92 -6.94 -3.70 -0.88
N ALA A 93 -6.04 -3.42 -1.82
CA ALA A 93 -4.84 -4.23 -2.05
C ALA A 93 -3.70 -3.97 -1.03
N LEU A 94 -3.70 -2.81 -0.38
CA LEU A 94 -2.66 -2.38 0.56
C LEU A 94 -2.40 -3.35 1.72
N PRO A 95 -3.41 -3.82 2.49
CA PRO A 95 -3.17 -4.78 3.58
C PRO A 95 -2.48 -6.06 3.10
N LEU A 96 -2.92 -6.60 1.97
CA LEU A 96 -2.33 -7.82 1.39
C LEU A 96 -0.87 -7.58 1.01
N MET A 97 -0.57 -6.48 0.30
CA MET A 97 0.79 -6.15 -0.09
C MET A 97 1.72 -5.95 1.10
N VAL A 98 1.27 -5.22 2.14
CA VAL A 98 2.05 -5.00 3.36
C VAL A 98 2.32 -6.32 4.07
N GLN A 99 1.31 -7.18 4.23
CA GLN A 99 1.45 -8.45 4.92
C GLN A 99 2.38 -9.41 4.17
N SER A 100 2.23 -9.54 2.85
CA SER A 100 3.12 -10.37 2.02
C SER A 100 4.56 -9.84 2.03
N SER A 101 4.75 -8.53 1.89
CA SER A 101 6.08 -7.92 1.90
C SER A 101 6.75 -8.07 3.26
N ARG A 102 6.02 -7.87 4.36
CA ARG A 102 6.54 -8.04 5.73
C ARG A 102 6.94 -9.48 5.99
N ALA A 103 6.15 -10.45 5.52
CA ALA A 103 6.48 -11.87 5.63
C ALA A 103 7.74 -12.22 4.83
N ALA A 104 7.89 -11.66 3.61
CA ALA A 104 9.10 -11.83 2.81
C ALA A 104 10.34 -11.24 3.49
N ILE A 105 10.27 -10.00 3.98
CA ILE A 105 11.37 -9.35 4.72
C ILE A 105 11.74 -10.15 5.97
N ALA A 106 10.75 -10.64 6.73
CA ALA A 106 10.99 -11.43 7.93
C ALA A 106 11.59 -12.82 7.64
N SER A 107 11.53 -13.30 6.39
CA SER A 107 12.13 -14.58 5.99
C SER A 107 13.63 -14.48 5.69
N VAL A 108 14.17 -13.26 5.55
CA VAL A 108 15.60 -13.02 5.33
C VAL A 108 16.35 -13.25 6.64
N ASP A 109 17.42 -14.05 6.61
CA ASP A 109 18.26 -14.30 7.78
C ASP A 109 18.97 -13.00 8.22
N PRO A 110 18.75 -12.52 9.46
CA PRO A 110 19.41 -11.33 9.98
C PRO A 110 20.96 -11.41 9.93
N LEU A 111 21.53 -12.61 9.89
CA LEU A 111 22.97 -12.82 9.76
C LEU A 111 23.50 -12.35 8.40
N LEU A 112 22.73 -12.51 7.33
CA LEU A 112 23.10 -12.02 5.98
C LEU A 112 23.16 -10.48 5.96
N GLU A 113 22.19 -9.82 6.58
CA GLU A 113 22.18 -8.36 6.70
C GLU A 113 23.38 -7.83 7.50
N ARG A 114 23.71 -8.51 8.61
CA ARG A 114 24.87 -8.19 9.44
C ARG A 114 26.19 -8.42 8.70
N ALA A 115 26.30 -9.53 7.96
CA ALA A 115 27.48 -9.84 7.16
C ALA A 115 27.72 -8.78 6.08
N ALA A 116 26.68 -8.36 5.36
CA ALA A 116 26.76 -7.27 4.41
C ALA A 116 27.22 -5.95 5.07
N GLY A 117 26.70 -5.64 6.27
CA GLY A 117 27.17 -4.50 7.07
C GLY A 117 28.67 -4.58 7.41
N THR A 118 29.17 -5.76 7.79
CA THR A 118 30.61 -5.96 8.07
C THR A 118 31.51 -5.83 6.83
N LEU A 119 30.97 -6.09 5.63
CA LEU A 119 31.65 -5.87 4.35
C LEU A 119 31.63 -4.39 3.91
N GLY A 120 31.12 -3.48 4.75
CA GLY A 120 31.07 -2.05 4.48
C GLY A 120 29.83 -1.60 3.69
N ALA A 121 28.83 -2.45 3.51
CA ALA A 121 27.58 -2.03 2.88
C ALA A 121 26.80 -1.08 3.80
N PRO A 122 26.49 0.16 3.35
CA PRO A 122 25.62 1.04 4.11
C PRO A 122 24.19 0.48 4.18
N PRO A 123 23.36 0.90 5.16
CA PRO A 123 22.02 0.32 5.39
C PRO A 123 21.11 0.28 4.15
N TRP A 124 21.20 1.28 3.27
CA TRP A 124 20.41 1.32 2.03
C TRP A 124 20.83 0.26 1.00
N ARG A 125 22.12 -0.12 0.97
CA ARG A 125 22.60 -1.22 0.11
C ARG A 125 22.18 -2.56 0.67
N VAL A 126 22.29 -2.74 1.98
CA VAL A 126 21.77 -3.95 2.65
C VAL A 126 20.29 -4.15 2.32
N LEU A 127 19.52 -3.06 2.34
CA LEU A 127 18.09 -3.07 1.99
C LEU A 127 17.77 -3.35 0.51
N LEU A 128 18.68 -3.09 -0.43
CA LEU A 128 18.42 -3.28 -1.86
C LEU A 128 19.03 -4.58 -2.40
N ASP A 129 20.17 -5.00 -1.83
CA ASP A 129 20.96 -6.11 -2.34
C ASP A 129 20.70 -7.42 -1.56
N VAL A 130 20.19 -7.32 -0.32
CA VAL A 130 20.02 -8.48 0.60
C VAL A 130 18.59 -8.65 1.09
N THR A 131 17.96 -7.56 1.56
CA THR A 131 16.57 -7.55 2.06
C THR A 131 15.57 -7.54 0.91
#